data_AF-A0A7V6KTD0-F1
#
_entry.id   AF-A0A7V6KTD0-F1
#
_cell.length_a   1.000
_cell.length_b   1.000
_cell.length_c   1.000
_cell.angle_alpha   90.00
_cell.angle_beta   90.00
_cell.angle_gamma   90.00
#
_symmetry.space_group_name_H-M   'P 1'
#
loop_
_entity.id
_entity.type
_entity.pdbx_description
1 polymer ?
#
loop_
_entity_poly.entity_id
_entity_poly.type
_entity_poly.pdbx_seq_one_letter_code
_entity_poly.pdbx_strand_id
1 'polypeptide(L)'
;ELASITLDYANLRYNYNQLIDAGNTPEMLQLIQGEWSDDVWKLRNELIAKSPYLSQDVLLTVAMENLLPPALLLEVCLANPDATKSEEFLDKLRYEIPNPLPEYMINLIKSSWDEKTLRTEMEEELSAFKTYRDEYHNYKTELLLSDTVYNYTNIINHLESRGSYSDYFSLAEIAISQNNFTQADIYLDILENSTEKFTEEEILEIASFREYISIRESIALNNKTIYNLDSAQIATLEIYAYSNNYRGAVLARNILCALYDICIDDIPAPPRSLRVGSNEGNNHNNIPFIASVKVMPNPASEYAAFIWDMKSFDKSSVLYIYDQNGKIIVTHPILTQQGEWVWNVKNIPDGVYVYTFKSDQLVLFSGKLMINK
;
A
#
# COMPACT_ATOMS: atom_id res chain seq x y z
N GLU A 1 -21.73 -23.04 -3.54
CA GLU A 1 -20.43 -22.63 -4.11
C GLU A 1 -20.02 -21.25 -3.60
N LEU A 2 -20.73 -20.16 -3.95
CA LEU A 2 -20.40 -18.81 -3.44
C LEU A 2 -20.24 -18.73 -1.91
N ALA A 3 -21.14 -19.34 -1.14
CA ALA A 3 -21.04 -19.33 0.33
C ALA A 3 -19.76 -19.98 0.87
N SER A 4 -19.24 -21.02 0.19
CA SER A 4 -17.97 -21.64 0.56
C SER A 4 -16.82 -20.70 0.25
N ILE A 5 -16.82 -20.12 -0.95
CA ILE A 5 -15.76 -19.22 -1.43
C ILE A 5 -15.69 -17.94 -0.58
N THR A 6 -16.84 -17.39 -0.19
CA THR A 6 -16.90 -16.26 0.74
C THR A 6 -16.31 -16.62 2.10
N LEU A 7 -16.56 -17.83 2.61
CA LEU A 7 -15.99 -18.30 3.87
C LEU A 7 -14.48 -18.52 3.75
N ASP A 8 -14.02 -19.15 2.67
CA ASP A 8 -12.61 -19.40 2.42
C ASP A 8 -11.83 -18.08 2.28
N TYR A 9 -12.37 -17.11 1.54
CA TYR A 9 -11.83 -15.75 1.48
C TYR A 9 -11.77 -15.08 2.85
N ALA A 10 -12.84 -15.14 3.64
CA ALA A 10 -12.88 -14.52 4.97
C ALA A 10 -11.83 -15.12 5.91
N ASN A 11 -11.67 -16.45 5.88
CA ASN A 11 -10.66 -17.15 6.66
C ASN A 11 -9.23 -16.78 6.21
N LEU A 12 -8.97 -16.79 4.90
CA LEU A 12 -7.67 -16.40 4.36
C LEU A 12 -7.34 -14.94 4.70
N ARG A 13 -8.30 -14.04 4.53
CA ARG A 13 -8.13 -12.61 4.85
C ARG A 13 -7.88 -12.39 6.33
N TYR A 14 -8.59 -13.12 7.20
CA TYR A 14 -8.34 -13.07 8.64
C TYR A 14 -6.90 -13.48 8.95
N ASN A 15 -6.45 -14.62 8.43
CA ASN A 15 -5.08 -15.11 8.64
C ASN A 15 -4.04 -14.14 8.09
N TYR A 16 -4.26 -13.61 6.87
CA TYR A 16 -3.42 -12.60 6.26
C TYR A 16 -3.26 -11.37 7.18
N ASN A 17 -4.38 -10.84 7.70
CA ASN A 17 -4.36 -9.70 8.60
C ASN A 17 -3.64 -9.99 9.92
N GLN A 18 -3.70 -11.23 10.44
CA GLN A 18 -2.95 -11.62 11.65
C GLN A 18 -1.43 -11.67 11.42
N LEU A 19 -0.99 -11.84 10.16
CA LEU A 19 0.43 -11.87 9.81
C LEU A 19 0.97 -10.45 9.58
N ILE A 20 0.19 -9.58 8.95
CA ILE A 20 0.58 -8.18 8.71
C ILE A 20 0.86 -7.48 10.03
N ASP A 21 2.11 -7.02 10.21
CA ASP A 21 2.61 -6.39 11.43
C ASP A 21 2.27 -7.18 12.71
N ALA A 22 2.24 -8.51 12.62
CA ALA A 22 1.81 -9.41 13.69
C ALA A 22 0.37 -9.15 14.20
N GLY A 23 -0.52 -8.67 13.34
CA GLY A 23 -1.95 -8.53 13.61
C GLY A 23 -2.37 -7.16 14.12
N ASN A 24 -1.42 -6.28 14.43
CA ASN A 24 -1.73 -4.98 15.04
C ASN A 24 -0.70 -3.91 14.65
N THR A 25 -0.91 -3.29 13.48
CA THR A 25 -0.06 -2.18 13.00
C THR A 25 0.05 -1.03 14.02
N PRO A 26 -1.04 -0.52 14.65
CA PRO A 26 -0.92 0.50 15.69
C PRO A 26 -0.01 0.12 16.86
N GLU A 27 -0.11 -1.12 17.36
CA GLU A 27 0.76 -1.61 18.43
C GLU A 27 2.20 -1.77 17.96
N MET A 28 2.43 -2.26 16.74
CA MET A 28 3.76 -2.32 16.15
C MET A 28 4.40 -0.93 16.03
N LEU A 29 3.65 0.07 15.58
CA LEU A 29 4.10 1.46 15.50
C LEU A 29 4.40 2.03 16.90
N GLN A 30 3.57 1.75 17.90
CA GLN A 30 3.84 2.15 19.29
C GLN A 30 5.09 1.47 19.86
N LEU A 31 5.31 0.19 19.54
CA LEU A 31 6.53 -0.52 19.92
C LEU A 31 7.75 0.15 19.29
N ILE A 32 7.71 0.48 18.01
CA ILE A 32 8.79 1.17 17.31
C ILE A 32 9.07 2.55 17.93
N GLN A 33 8.03 3.31 18.24
CA GLN A 33 8.14 4.64 18.85
C GLN A 33 8.57 4.61 20.32
N GLY A 34 8.25 3.52 21.03
CA GLY A 34 8.60 3.30 22.44
C GLY A 34 9.95 2.61 22.62
N GLU A 35 10.37 1.79 21.66
CA GLU A 35 11.72 1.23 21.54
C GLU A 35 12.66 2.30 20.98
N TRP A 36 12.94 3.30 21.82
CA TRP A 36 14.21 4.03 21.80
C TRP A 36 15.34 3.08 22.24
N SER A 37 15.44 1.93 21.57
CA SER A 37 16.36 0.88 21.94
C SER A 37 17.75 1.29 21.48
N ASP A 38 18.67 1.48 22.43
CA ASP A 38 20.11 1.54 22.20
C ASP A 38 20.67 0.31 21.44
N ASP A 39 19.83 -0.70 21.12
CA ASP A 39 20.20 -1.91 20.40
C ASP A 39 19.50 -2.03 19.03
N VAL A 40 20.06 -1.35 18.03
CA VAL A 40 19.69 -1.42 16.61
C VAL A 40 19.54 -2.86 16.09
N TRP A 41 20.32 -3.82 16.63
CA TRP A 41 20.25 -5.22 16.20
C TRP A 41 19.01 -5.94 16.72
N LYS A 42 18.52 -5.56 17.90
CA LYS A 42 17.27 -6.11 18.44
C LYS A 42 16.10 -5.73 17.52
N LEU A 43 15.95 -4.44 17.22
CA LEU A 43 14.90 -3.94 16.33
C LEU A 43 14.98 -4.60 14.95
N ARG A 44 16.18 -4.66 14.34
CA ARG A 44 16.38 -5.33 13.05
C ARG A 44 15.96 -6.80 13.08
N ASN A 45 16.31 -7.54 14.13
CA ASN A 45 15.92 -8.95 14.24
C ASN A 45 14.41 -9.14 14.42
N GLU A 46 13.76 -8.25 15.17
CA GLU A 46 12.31 -8.28 15.34
C GLU A 46 11.55 -8.00 14.03
N LEU A 47 12.05 -7.07 13.21
CA LEU A 47 11.50 -6.74 11.89
C LEU A 47 11.74 -7.89 10.90
N ILE A 48 12.95 -8.44 10.84
CA ILE A 48 13.27 -9.59 9.99
C ILE A 48 12.43 -10.82 10.37
N ALA A 49 12.20 -11.06 11.66
CA ALA A 49 11.36 -12.17 12.12
C ALA A 49 9.88 -12.06 11.70
N LYS A 50 9.41 -10.84 11.38
CA LYS A 50 8.04 -10.57 10.89
C LYS A 50 7.96 -10.45 9.37
N SER A 51 9.09 -10.49 8.68
CA SER A 51 9.13 -10.44 7.22
C SER A 51 8.60 -11.75 6.62
N PRO A 52 7.91 -11.74 5.47
CA PRO A 52 7.67 -10.62 4.54
C PRO A 52 6.40 -9.79 4.84
N TYR A 53 5.87 -9.85 6.07
CA TYR A 53 4.57 -9.29 6.43
C TYR A 53 4.63 -7.91 7.10
N LEU A 54 5.75 -7.19 7.00
CA LEU A 54 5.75 -5.79 7.45
C LEU A 54 4.95 -4.94 6.47
N SER A 55 4.17 -4.00 7.00
CA SER A 55 3.45 -3.02 6.19
C SER A 55 4.37 -1.89 5.72
N GLN A 56 3.92 -1.19 4.68
CA GLN A 56 4.60 0.01 4.19
C GLN A 56 4.70 1.08 5.28
N ASP A 57 3.67 1.21 6.11
CA ASP A 57 3.63 2.19 7.21
C ASP A 57 4.72 1.90 8.23
N VAL A 58 4.87 0.65 8.67
CA VAL A 58 5.93 0.24 9.60
C VAL A 58 7.33 0.51 9.02
N LEU A 59 7.56 0.14 7.75
CA LEU A 59 8.85 0.37 7.11
C LEU A 59 9.17 1.87 6.96
N LEU A 60 8.19 2.69 6.60
CA LEU A 60 8.37 4.14 6.50
C LEU A 60 8.62 4.77 7.86
N THR A 61 7.91 4.36 8.91
CA THR A 61 8.14 4.87 10.27
C THR A 61 9.57 4.59 10.71
N VAL A 62 10.05 3.34 10.55
CA VAL A 62 11.44 2.98 10.89
C VAL A 62 12.46 3.83 10.12
N ALA A 63 12.21 4.10 8.84
CA ALA A 63 13.10 4.89 7.99
C ALA A 63 13.06 6.39 8.34
N MET A 64 11.86 6.97 8.55
CA MET A 64 11.66 8.38 8.86
C MET A 64 12.16 8.74 10.25
N GLU A 65 12.00 7.85 11.23
CA GLU A 65 12.53 8.02 12.58
C GLU A 65 14.04 7.70 12.66
N ASN A 66 14.65 7.26 11.53
CA ASN A 66 16.07 6.95 11.41
C ASN A 66 16.55 5.94 12.47
N LEU A 67 15.73 4.92 12.73
CA LEU A 67 15.98 3.92 13.77
C LEU A 67 16.97 2.84 13.33
N LEU A 68 17.13 2.64 12.02
CA LEU A 68 18.09 1.72 11.43
C LEU A 68 19.07 2.47 10.53
N PRO A 69 20.38 2.15 10.59
CA PRO A 69 21.35 2.55 9.58
C PRO A 69 20.94 2.08 8.17
N PRO A 70 21.35 2.78 7.10
CA PRO A 70 20.96 2.46 5.72
C PRO A 70 21.11 1.00 5.32
N ALA A 71 22.21 0.33 5.70
CA ALA A 71 22.41 -1.08 5.39
C ALA A 71 21.40 -2.02 6.07
N LEU A 72 21.04 -1.77 7.33
CA LEU A 72 20.06 -2.61 8.04
C LEU A 72 18.64 -2.30 7.57
N LEU A 73 18.34 -1.05 7.26
CA LEU A 73 17.08 -0.68 6.61
C LEU A 73 16.93 -1.39 5.26
N LEU A 74 17.99 -1.40 4.44
CA LEU A 74 18.02 -2.13 3.18
C LEU A 74 17.71 -3.62 3.38
N GLU A 75 18.34 -4.29 4.35
CA GLU A 75 18.06 -5.71 4.64
C GLU A 75 16.58 -5.96 4.96
N VAL A 76 15.96 -5.10 5.78
CA VAL A 76 14.54 -5.22 6.12
C VAL A 76 13.66 -4.93 4.90
N CYS A 77 13.98 -3.93 4.09
CA CYS A 77 13.26 -3.65 2.85
C CYS A 77 13.34 -4.81 1.85
N LEU A 78 14.52 -5.41 1.66
CA LEU A 78 14.71 -6.57 0.79
C LEU A 78 13.93 -7.80 1.27
N ALA A 79 13.78 -7.97 2.59
CA ALA A 79 12.98 -9.04 3.16
C ALA A 79 11.46 -8.83 3.04
N ASN A 80 11.00 -7.62 2.66
CA ASN A 80 9.59 -7.27 2.52
C ASN A 80 9.31 -6.66 1.13
N PRO A 81 9.63 -7.36 0.03
CA PRO A 81 9.53 -6.81 -1.32
C PRO A 81 8.11 -6.32 -1.63
N ASP A 82 7.07 -7.06 -1.21
CA ASP A 82 5.66 -6.68 -1.41
C ASP A 82 5.30 -5.33 -0.77
N ALA A 83 5.83 -5.04 0.42
CA ALA A 83 5.58 -3.80 1.14
C ALA A 83 6.30 -2.60 0.51
N THR A 84 7.42 -2.86 -0.16
CA THR A 84 8.23 -1.82 -0.82
C THR A 84 7.83 -1.57 -2.27
N LYS A 85 6.89 -2.35 -2.83
CA LYS A 85 6.51 -2.37 -4.25
C LYS A 85 5.67 -1.16 -4.66
N SER A 86 6.21 0.04 -4.44
CA SER A 86 5.60 1.33 -4.74
C SER A 86 6.68 2.36 -5.07
N GLU A 87 6.54 3.06 -6.22
CA GLU A 87 7.45 4.17 -6.56
C GLU A 87 7.34 5.31 -5.56
N GLU A 88 6.15 5.58 -5.01
CA GLU A 88 5.96 6.59 -3.96
C GLU A 88 6.75 6.21 -2.69
N PHE A 89 6.80 4.92 -2.35
CA PHE A 89 7.61 4.45 -1.23
C PHE A 89 9.10 4.63 -1.48
N LEU A 90 9.59 4.28 -2.68
CA LEU A 90 11.00 4.50 -3.04
C LEU A 90 11.37 5.97 -3.06
N ASP A 91 10.49 6.85 -3.53
CA ASP A 91 10.73 8.30 -3.53
C ASP A 91 10.87 8.84 -2.10
N LYS A 92 10.08 8.34 -1.15
CA LYS A 92 10.23 8.69 0.27
C LYS A 92 11.61 8.27 0.80
N LEU A 93 12.08 7.06 0.51
CA LEU A 93 13.41 6.59 0.90
C LEU A 93 14.55 7.35 0.20
N ARG A 94 14.31 7.86 -1.01
CA ARG A 94 15.29 8.56 -1.85
C ARG A 94 15.42 10.04 -1.50
N TYR A 95 14.35 10.68 -1.02
CA TYR A 95 14.31 12.14 -0.90
C TYR A 95 13.82 12.68 0.46
N GLU A 96 13.06 11.91 1.23
CA GLU A 96 12.31 12.46 2.38
C GLU A 96 12.85 12.00 3.75
N ILE A 97 13.44 10.81 3.84
CA ILE A 97 13.96 10.30 5.12
C ILE A 97 15.24 11.05 5.56
N PRO A 98 15.57 11.07 6.88
CA PRO A 98 16.72 11.83 7.38
C PRO A 98 18.08 11.44 6.77
N ASN A 99 18.26 10.15 6.46
CA ASN A 99 19.44 9.62 5.77
C ASN A 99 19.00 8.92 4.48
N PRO A 100 18.83 9.67 3.37
CA PRO A 100 18.34 9.11 2.12
C PRO A 100 19.19 7.95 1.62
N LEU A 101 18.53 6.90 1.13
CA LEU A 101 19.23 5.75 0.58
C LEU A 101 19.87 6.12 -0.77
N PRO A 102 21.12 5.72 -1.01
CA PRO A 102 21.77 5.94 -2.30
C PRO A 102 21.08 5.10 -3.40
N GLU A 103 21.19 5.57 -4.65
CA GLU A 103 20.43 5.00 -5.77
C GLU A 103 20.69 3.49 -5.99
N TYR A 104 21.87 2.97 -5.64
CA TYR A 104 22.13 1.54 -5.74
C TYR A 104 21.27 0.72 -4.74
N MET A 105 21.01 1.23 -3.53
CA MET A 105 20.15 0.57 -2.55
C MET A 105 18.69 0.60 -3.01
N ILE A 106 18.24 1.73 -3.56
CA ILE A 106 16.91 1.85 -4.17
C ILE A 106 16.73 0.82 -5.30
N ASN A 107 17.74 0.69 -6.16
CA ASN A 107 17.72 -0.31 -7.23
C ASN A 107 17.72 -1.75 -6.72
N LEU A 108 18.42 -2.05 -5.61
CA LEU A 108 18.37 -3.37 -4.98
C LEU A 108 16.97 -3.68 -4.45
N ILE A 109 16.32 -2.74 -3.75
CA ILE A 109 14.93 -2.89 -3.28
C ILE A 109 14.00 -3.11 -4.48
N LYS A 110 14.12 -2.31 -5.53
CA LYS A 110 13.31 -2.46 -6.73
C LYS A 110 13.53 -3.80 -7.43
N SER A 111 14.76 -4.32 -7.42
CA SER A 111 15.11 -5.61 -8.01
C SER A 111 14.54 -6.80 -7.23
N SER A 112 14.23 -6.65 -5.93
CA SER A 112 13.60 -7.72 -5.15
C SER A 112 12.09 -7.84 -5.40
N TRP A 113 11.46 -6.90 -6.11
CA TRP A 113 10.01 -6.92 -6.38
C TRP A 113 9.52 -8.10 -7.23
N ASP A 114 10.43 -8.77 -7.94
CA ASP A 114 10.15 -9.97 -8.73
C ASP A 114 10.26 -11.25 -7.89
N GLU A 115 10.73 -11.17 -6.65
CA GLU A 115 10.76 -12.31 -5.73
C GLU A 115 9.37 -12.60 -5.19
N LYS A 116 8.91 -13.83 -5.40
CA LYS A 116 7.64 -14.30 -4.86
C LYS A 116 7.82 -14.67 -3.39
N THR A 117 7.06 -14.01 -2.51
CA THR A 117 7.06 -14.31 -1.07
C THR A 117 5.79 -15.07 -0.67
N LEU A 118 5.76 -15.55 0.57
CA LEU A 118 4.53 -16.10 1.16
C LEU A 118 3.40 -15.06 1.22
N ARG A 119 3.75 -13.78 1.40
CA ARG A 119 2.78 -12.68 1.34
C ARG A 119 2.22 -12.55 -0.07
N THR A 120 3.07 -12.60 -1.10
CA THR A 120 2.63 -12.58 -2.51
C THR A 120 1.65 -13.72 -2.79
N GLU A 121 1.93 -14.94 -2.34
CA GLU A 121 1.03 -16.09 -2.53
C GLU A 121 -0.34 -15.87 -1.89
N MET A 122 -0.39 -15.35 -0.67
CA MET A 122 -1.66 -15.04 -0.01
C MET A 122 -2.42 -13.91 -0.70
N GLU A 123 -1.73 -12.85 -1.14
CA GLU A 123 -2.34 -11.74 -1.89
C GLU A 123 -2.87 -12.22 -3.26
N GLU A 124 -2.16 -13.10 -3.95
CA GLU A 124 -2.61 -13.74 -5.19
C GLU A 124 -3.88 -14.57 -4.97
N GLU A 125 -3.93 -15.38 -3.92
CA GLU A 125 -5.09 -16.21 -3.60
C GLU A 125 -6.30 -15.35 -3.19
N LEU A 126 -6.09 -14.31 -2.38
CA LEU A 126 -7.12 -13.31 -2.05
C LEU A 126 -7.66 -12.61 -3.31
N SER A 127 -6.79 -12.27 -4.25
CA SER A 127 -7.15 -11.67 -5.53
C SER A 127 -7.98 -12.64 -6.38
N ALA A 128 -7.56 -13.91 -6.47
CA ALA A 128 -8.28 -14.94 -7.21
C ALA A 128 -9.71 -15.15 -6.66
N PHE A 129 -9.87 -15.18 -5.33
CA PHE A 129 -11.20 -15.24 -4.71
C PHE A 129 -12.06 -14.03 -5.06
N LYS A 130 -11.47 -12.82 -5.07
CA LYS A 130 -12.19 -11.60 -5.47
C LYS A 130 -12.65 -11.68 -6.93
N THR A 131 -11.76 -12.10 -7.85
CA THR A 131 -12.10 -12.29 -9.27
C THR A 131 -13.25 -13.28 -9.45
N TYR A 132 -13.17 -14.46 -8.82
CA TYR A 132 -14.24 -15.45 -8.90
C TYR A 132 -15.57 -14.90 -8.39
N ARG A 133 -15.54 -14.19 -7.25
CA ARG A 133 -16.74 -13.58 -6.67
C ARG A 133 -17.35 -12.56 -7.63
N ASP A 134 -16.53 -11.72 -8.25
CA ASP A 134 -16.97 -10.71 -9.20
C ASP A 134 -17.57 -11.35 -10.47
N GLU A 135 -16.94 -12.40 -11.01
CA GLU A 135 -17.48 -13.20 -12.13
C GLU A 135 -18.84 -13.81 -11.81
N TYR A 136 -18.96 -14.44 -10.64
CA TYR A 136 -20.24 -15.01 -10.18
C TYR A 136 -21.32 -13.93 -10.07
N HIS A 137 -20.99 -12.76 -9.50
CA HIS A 137 -21.96 -11.68 -9.38
C HIS A 137 -22.37 -11.10 -10.75
N ASN A 138 -21.45 -11.03 -11.70
CA ASN A 138 -21.75 -10.58 -13.05
C ASN A 138 -22.69 -11.57 -13.75
N TYR A 139 -22.41 -12.87 -13.68
CA TYR A 139 -23.28 -13.92 -14.21
C TYR A 139 -24.69 -13.87 -13.59
N LYS A 140 -24.78 -13.71 -12.27
CA LYS A 140 -26.08 -13.59 -11.59
C LYS A 140 -26.82 -12.30 -11.98
N THR A 141 -26.10 -11.19 -12.22
CA THR A 141 -26.69 -9.96 -12.75
C THR A 141 -27.30 -10.20 -14.13
N GLU A 142 -26.57 -10.87 -15.03
CA GLU A 142 -27.05 -11.21 -16.38
C GLU A 142 -28.31 -12.07 -16.33
N LEU A 143 -28.33 -13.11 -15.48
CA LEU A 143 -29.51 -13.93 -15.27
C LEU A 143 -30.72 -13.11 -14.80
N LEU A 144 -30.53 -12.24 -13.81
CA LEU A 144 -31.60 -11.38 -13.29
C LEU A 144 -32.13 -10.39 -14.33
N LEU A 145 -31.26 -9.85 -15.20
CA LEU A 145 -31.66 -8.96 -16.29
C LEU A 145 -32.37 -9.70 -17.43
N SER A 146 -32.05 -10.99 -17.63
CA SER A 146 -32.69 -11.84 -18.63
C SER A 146 -34.05 -12.41 -18.19
N ASP A 147 -34.36 -12.36 -16.89
CA ASP A 147 -35.60 -12.87 -16.34
C ASP A 147 -36.78 -11.99 -16.76
N THR A 148 -37.78 -12.61 -17.38
CA THR A 148 -39.02 -11.93 -17.78
C THR A 148 -39.93 -11.59 -16.59
N VAL A 149 -39.65 -12.13 -15.40
CA VAL A 149 -40.38 -11.86 -14.16
C VAL A 149 -39.54 -10.99 -13.23
N TYR A 150 -39.96 -9.73 -13.09
CA TYR A 150 -39.27 -8.78 -12.23
C TYR A 150 -39.52 -9.10 -10.74
N ASN A 151 -38.48 -9.52 -10.01
CA ASN A 151 -38.55 -9.80 -8.57
C ASN A 151 -37.54 -8.95 -7.77
N TYR A 152 -38.05 -7.91 -7.11
CA TYR A 152 -37.26 -7.00 -6.27
C TYR A 152 -36.45 -7.74 -5.19
N THR A 153 -36.99 -8.81 -4.58
CA THR A 153 -36.29 -9.56 -3.53
C THR A 153 -35.03 -10.22 -4.06
N ASN A 154 -35.06 -10.79 -5.26
CA ASN A 154 -33.89 -11.43 -5.84
C ASN A 154 -32.79 -10.42 -6.21
N ILE A 155 -33.19 -9.23 -6.66
CA ILE A 155 -32.29 -8.12 -6.98
C ILE A 155 -31.67 -7.57 -5.70
N ILE A 156 -32.48 -7.26 -4.68
CA ILE A 156 -32.01 -6.77 -3.37
C ILE A 156 -31.00 -7.76 -2.78
N ASN A 157 -31.36 -9.04 -2.66
CA ASN A 157 -30.47 -10.07 -2.12
C ASN A 157 -29.17 -10.18 -2.92
N HIS A 158 -29.20 -9.92 -4.23
CA HIS A 158 -28.01 -9.94 -5.07
C HIS A 158 -27.10 -8.74 -4.82
N LEU A 159 -27.66 -7.53 -4.79
CA LEU A 159 -26.94 -6.29 -4.52
C LEU A 159 -26.35 -6.29 -3.11
N GLU A 160 -27.12 -6.72 -2.10
CA GLU A 160 -26.64 -6.88 -0.72
C GLU A 160 -25.49 -7.89 -0.62
N SER A 161 -25.56 -8.99 -1.39
CA SER A 161 -24.50 -10.00 -1.40
C SER A 161 -23.20 -9.51 -2.07
N ARG A 162 -23.29 -8.58 -3.02
CA ARG A 162 -22.14 -7.99 -3.70
C ARG A 162 -21.54 -6.84 -2.88
N GLY A 163 -22.41 -5.99 -2.31
CA GLY A 163 -22.06 -4.96 -1.33
C GLY A 163 -21.06 -3.92 -1.83
N SER A 164 -21.01 -3.63 -3.13
CA SER A 164 -20.14 -2.57 -3.66
C SER A 164 -20.71 -1.19 -3.38
N TYR A 165 -19.85 -0.16 -3.42
CA TYR A 165 -20.26 1.25 -3.29
C TYR A 165 -21.51 1.59 -4.14
N SER A 166 -21.52 1.22 -5.43
CA SER A 166 -22.65 1.47 -6.34
C SER A 166 -23.90 0.62 -6.05
N ASP A 167 -23.76 -0.53 -5.38
CA ASP A 167 -24.89 -1.37 -4.99
C ASP A 167 -25.77 -0.69 -3.95
N TYR A 168 -25.16 -0.03 -2.97
CA TYR A 168 -25.89 0.64 -1.90
C TYR A 168 -26.73 1.81 -2.42
N PHE A 169 -26.24 2.58 -3.40
CA PHE A 169 -27.07 3.56 -4.09
C PHE A 169 -28.24 2.90 -4.84
N SER A 170 -27.99 1.80 -5.53
CA SER A 170 -29.03 1.06 -6.26
C SER A 170 -30.09 0.48 -5.31
N LEU A 171 -29.68 -0.01 -4.15
CA LEU A 171 -30.55 -0.47 -3.06
C LEU A 171 -31.38 0.67 -2.48
N ALA A 172 -30.77 1.84 -2.27
CA ALA A 172 -31.47 3.04 -1.84
C ALA A 172 -32.51 3.50 -2.88
N GLU A 173 -32.18 3.49 -4.18
CA GLU A 173 -33.15 3.78 -5.26
C GLU A 173 -34.34 2.81 -5.26
N ILE A 174 -34.07 1.51 -5.07
CA ILE A 174 -35.14 0.51 -4.96
C ILE A 174 -36.03 0.83 -3.75
N ALA A 175 -35.46 1.16 -2.60
CA ALA A 175 -36.22 1.53 -1.40
C ALA A 175 -37.04 2.81 -1.61
N ILE A 176 -36.48 3.83 -2.27
CA ILE A 176 -37.18 5.06 -2.67
C ILE A 176 -38.38 4.73 -3.57
N SER A 177 -38.22 3.81 -4.54
CA SER A 177 -39.31 3.41 -5.44
C SER A 177 -40.48 2.73 -4.71
N GLN A 178 -40.20 2.14 -3.54
CA GLN A 178 -41.17 1.51 -2.65
C GLN A 178 -41.73 2.47 -1.59
N ASN A 179 -41.39 3.78 -1.66
CA ASN A 179 -41.67 4.81 -0.66
C ASN A 179 -41.13 4.46 0.74
N ASN A 180 -40.08 3.65 0.83
CA ASN A 180 -39.42 3.29 2.08
C ASN A 180 -38.13 4.11 2.24
N PHE A 181 -38.29 5.39 2.56
CA PHE A 181 -37.18 6.35 2.68
C PHE A 181 -36.26 6.02 3.87
N THR A 182 -36.82 5.54 4.98
CA THR A 182 -36.04 5.06 6.12
C THR A 182 -35.09 3.93 5.73
N GLN A 183 -35.55 2.96 4.92
CA GLN A 183 -34.67 1.90 4.44
C GLN A 183 -33.62 2.41 3.44
N ALA A 184 -33.93 3.44 2.65
CA ALA A 184 -32.97 4.05 1.75
C ALA A 184 -31.79 4.68 2.53
N ASP A 185 -32.08 5.40 3.62
CA ASP A 185 -31.05 5.94 4.51
C ASP A 185 -30.23 4.84 5.20
N ILE A 186 -30.88 3.75 5.65
CA ILE A 186 -30.17 2.60 6.25
C ILE A 186 -29.12 2.02 5.30
N TYR A 187 -29.40 1.93 4.00
CA TYR A 187 -28.41 1.43 3.04
C TYR A 187 -27.19 2.35 2.93
N LEU A 188 -27.38 3.66 3.03
CA LEU A 188 -26.26 4.61 3.07
C LEU A 188 -25.53 4.58 4.41
N ASP A 189 -26.23 4.37 5.52
CA ASP A 189 -25.61 4.17 6.84
C ASP A 189 -24.71 2.93 6.84
N ILE A 190 -25.15 1.83 6.20
CA ILE A 190 -24.34 0.61 6.08
C ILE A 190 -23.09 0.89 5.23
N LEU A 191 -23.23 1.64 4.13
CA LEU A 191 -22.10 2.02 3.29
C LEU A 191 -21.08 2.88 4.06
N GLU A 192 -21.54 3.93 4.74
CA GLU A 192 -20.69 4.84 5.53
C GLU A 192 -19.98 4.13 6.68
N ASN A 193 -20.60 3.11 7.28
CA ASN A 193 -20.02 2.31 8.37
C ASN A 193 -19.16 1.14 7.88
N SER A 194 -18.96 0.98 6.57
CA SER A 194 -18.06 -0.03 6.04
C SER A 194 -16.61 0.26 6.43
N THR A 195 -15.74 -0.75 6.43
CA THR A 195 -14.31 -0.60 6.78
C THR A 195 -13.48 0.06 5.66
N GLU A 196 -14.11 0.48 4.56
CA GLU A 196 -13.43 1.09 3.42
C GLU A 196 -13.16 2.58 3.67
N LYS A 197 -11.99 3.05 3.25
CA LYS A 197 -11.69 4.49 3.27
C LYS A 197 -12.26 5.12 2.01
N PHE A 198 -13.22 6.02 2.17
CA PHE A 198 -13.78 6.81 1.07
C PHE A 198 -12.90 8.01 0.73
N THR A 199 -12.87 8.35 -0.55
CA THR A 199 -12.33 9.61 -1.05
C THR A 199 -13.24 10.78 -0.69
N GLU A 200 -12.72 12.00 -0.77
CA GLU A 200 -13.54 13.22 -0.55
C GLU A 200 -14.72 13.30 -1.54
N GLU A 201 -14.51 12.87 -2.79
CA GLU A 201 -15.55 12.86 -3.83
C GLU A 201 -16.69 11.87 -3.48
N GLU A 202 -16.35 10.67 -2.98
CA GLU A 202 -17.34 9.66 -2.56
C GLU A 202 -18.13 10.12 -1.33
N ILE A 203 -17.49 10.77 -0.35
CA ILE A 203 -18.18 11.34 0.81
C ILE A 203 -19.21 12.40 0.37
N LEU A 204 -18.82 13.28 -0.58
CA LEU A 204 -19.72 14.30 -1.13
C LEU A 204 -20.87 13.69 -1.93
N GLU A 205 -20.63 12.60 -2.67
CA GLU A 205 -21.69 11.88 -3.38
C GLU A 205 -22.70 11.23 -2.43
N ILE A 206 -22.24 10.57 -1.36
CA ILE A 206 -23.13 10.00 -0.34
C ILE A 206 -24.01 11.10 0.26
N ALA A 207 -23.41 12.22 0.67
CA ALA A 207 -24.14 13.36 1.22
C ALA A 207 -25.16 13.94 0.21
N SER A 208 -24.76 14.11 -1.05
CA SER A 208 -25.65 14.54 -2.13
C SER A 208 -26.82 13.58 -2.33
N PHE A 209 -26.59 12.27 -2.23
CA PHE A 209 -27.65 11.28 -2.40
C PHE A 209 -28.63 11.25 -1.21
N ARG A 210 -28.17 11.54 0.02
CA ARG A 210 -29.08 11.76 1.17
C ARG A 210 -30.02 12.95 0.94
N GLU A 211 -29.51 14.03 0.33
CA GLU A 211 -30.36 15.16 -0.07
C GLU A 211 -31.42 14.72 -1.09
N TYR A 212 -31.05 13.88 -2.06
CA TYR A 212 -32.01 13.29 -3.00
C TYR A 212 -33.09 12.45 -2.30
N ILE A 213 -32.71 11.61 -1.33
CA ILE A 213 -33.67 10.84 -0.51
C ILE A 213 -34.66 11.80 0.17
N SER A 214 -34.15 12.86 0.83
CA SER A 214 -34.98 13.84 1.52
C SER A 214 -35.94 14.59 0.59
N ILE A 215 -35.50 14.97 -0.60
CA ILE A 215 -36.37 15.59 -1.62
C ILE A 215 -37.49 14.64 -2.01
N ARG A 216 -37.16 13.37 -2.27
CA ARG A 216 -38.14 12.33 -2.65
C ARG A 216 -39.12 12.02 -1.52
N GLU A 217 -38.65 11.99 -0.27
CA GLU A 217 -39.47 11.82 0.92
C GLU A 217 -40.46 12.99 1.10
N SER A 218 -39.99 14.22 0.97
CA SER A 218 -40.82 15.43 1.06
C SER A 218 -41.94 15.42 0.01
N ILE A 219 -41.65 14.99 -1.22
CA ILE A 219 -42.66 14.82 -2.27
C ILE A 219 -43.73 13.81 -1.83
N ALA A 220 -43.31 12.65 -1.32
CA ALA A 220 -44.22 11.60 -0.87
C ALA A 220 -45.07 12.02 0.34
N LEU A 221 -44.50 12.74 1.32
CA LEU A 221 -45.21 13.29 2.48
C LEU A 221 -46.31 14.29 2.10
N ASN A 222 -46.16 14.96 0.95
CA ASN A 222 -47.20 15.81 0.37
C ASN A 222 -48.26 15.02 -0.43
N ASN A 223 -48.30 13.69 -0.30
CA ASN A 223 -49.15 12.76 -1.05
C ASN A 223 -48.99 12.89 -2.57
N LYS A 224 -47.76 13.19 -3.02
CA LYS A 224 -47.41 13.32 -4.43
C LYS A 224 -46.40 12.26 -4.84
N THR A 225 -46.25 12.15 -6.15
CA THR A 225 -45.29 11.29 -6.83
C THR A 225 -44.48 12.13 -7.80
N ILE A 226 -43.42 11.55 -8.35
CA ILE A 226 -42.62 12.19 -9.40
C ILE A 226 -43.42 12.52 -10.67
N TYR A 227 -44.66 12.03 -10.81
CA TYR A 227 -45.52 12.28 -11.97
C TYR A 227 -46.43 13.51 -11.79
N ASN A 228 -46.54 14.08 -10.59
CA ASN A 228 -47.48 15.17 -10.28
C ASN A 228 -46.91 16.23 -9.31
N LEU A 229 -45.64 16.60 -9.50
CA LEU A 229 -44.98 17.71 -8.81
C LEU A 229 -45.67 19.05 -9.09
N ASP A 230 -45.73 19.93 -8.09
CA ASP A 230 -46.08 21.34 -8.30
C ASP A 230 -44.86 22.21 -8.64
N SER A 231 -45.10 23.49 -8.93
CA SER A 231 -44.05 24.45 -9.28
C SER A 231 -43.00 24.63 -8.18
N ALA A 232 -43.35 24.50 -6.90
CA ALA A 232 -42.38 24.65 -5.81
C ALA A 232 -41.46 23.41 -5.74
N GLN A 233 -42.04 22.22 -5.88
CA GLN A 233 -41.30 20.96 -5.89
C GLN A 233 -40.42 20.81 -7.14
N ILE A 234 -40.91 21.25 -8.30
CA ILE A 234 -40.11 21.33 -9.53
C ILE A 234 -38.91 22.26 -9.30
N ALA A 235 -39.13 23.45 -8.73
CA ALA A 235 -38.04 24.38 -8.43
C ALA A 235 -37.01 23.80 -7.44
N THR A 236 -37.45 23.09 -6.41
CA THR A 236 -36.52 22.38 -5.49
C THR A 236 -35.70 21.32 -6.23
N LEU A 237 -36.33 20.53 -7.10
CA LEU A 237 -35.66 19.47 -7.85
C LEU A 237 -34.67 20.04 -8.87
N GLU A 238 -35.00 21.17 -9.52
CA GLU A 238 -34.09 21.90 -10.40
C GLU A 238 -32.86 22.41 -9.66
N ILE A 239 -33.04 23.08 -8.51
CA ILE A 239 -31.93 23.60 -7.70
C ILE A 239 -30.95 22.47 -7.36
N TYR A 240 -31.48 21.33 -6.94
CA TYR A 240 -30.67 20.15 -6.62
C TYR A 240 -30.00 19.57 -7.88
N ALA A 241 -30.71 19.47 -9.00
CA ALA A 241 -30.16 18.98 -10.26
C ALA A 241 -28.97 19.81 -10.78
N TYR A 242 -28.94 21.12 -10.50
CA TYR A 242 -27.84 22.04 -10.85
C TYR A 242 -26.68 22.07 -9.84
N SER A 243 -26.84 21.50 -8.63
CA SER A 243 -25.86 21.71 -7.57
C SER A 243 -24.61 20.84 -7.72
N ASN A 244 -24.72 19.71 -8.41
CA ASN A 244 -23.63 18.74 -8.60
C ASN A 244 -23.89 17.77 -9.78
N ASN A 245 -22.95 16.86 -10.01
CA ASN A 245 -23.04 15.79 -11.01
C ASN A 245 -23.06 14.38 -10.40
N TYR A 246 -23.29 14.28 -9.09
CA TYR A 246 -23.39 12.98 -8.44
C TYR A 246 -24.69 12.29 -8.80
N ARG A 247 -24.76 10.98 -8.52
CA ARG A 247 -25.86 10.11 -8.96
C ARG A 247 -27.25 10.67 -8.66
N GLY A 248 -27.48 11.23 -7.47
CA GLY A 248 -28.78 11.79 -7.10
C GLY A 248 -29.19 12.97 -7.99
N ALA A 249 -28.28 13.91 -8.27
CA ALA A 249 -28.55 15.06 -9.15
C ALA A 249 -28.84 14.60 -10.58
N VAL A 250 -28.14 13.57 -11.07
CA VAL A 250 -28.42 12.96 -12.38
C VAL A 250 -29.83 12.34 -12.41
N LEU A 251 -30.25 11.64 -11.35
CA LEU A 251 -31.62 11.12 -11.25
C LEU A 251 -32.66 12.25 -11.23
N ALA A 252 -32.37 13.37 -10.57
CA ALA A 252 -33.23 14.55 -10.58
C ALA A 252 -33.39 15.14 -11.99
N ARG A 253 -32.30 15.25 -12.75
CA ARG A 253 -32.33 15.68 -14.17
C ARG A 253 -33.16 14.74 -15.03
N ASN A 254 -33.03 13.42 -14.81
CA ASN A 254 -33.81 12.42 -15.54
C ASN A 254 -35.31 12.58 -15.27
N ILE A 255 -35.72 12.82 -14.02
CA ILE A 255 -37.11 13.10 -13.67
C ILE A 255 -37.61 14.37 -14.37
N LEU A 256 -36.86 15.46 -14.28
CA LEU A 256 -37.22 16.76 -14.88
C LEU A 256 -37.35 16.66 -16.41
N CYS A 257 -36.40 16.01 -17.07
CA CYS A 257 -36.38 15.89 -18.52
C CYS A 257 -37.48 14.95 -19.02
N ALA A 258 -37.64 13.77 -18.39
CA ALA A 258 -38.58 12.76 -18.86
C ALA A 258 -40.05 13.05 -18.54
N LEU A 259 -40.34 13.76 -17.44
CA LEU A 259 -41.71 13.96 -16.94
C LEU A 259 -42.20 15.40 -17.04
N TYR A 260 -41.29 16.37 -17.16
CA TYR A 260 -41.61 17.81 -17.14
C TYR A 260 -41.04 18.59 -18.33
N ASP A 261 -40.38 17.93 -19.28
CA ASP A 261 -39.70 18.54 -20.43
C ASP A 261 -38.63 19.59 -20.05
N ILE A 262 -38.05 19.47 -18.84
CA ILE A 262 -36.99 20.35 -18.33
C ILE A 262 -35.67 19.57 -18.36
N CYS A 263 -34.96 19.67 -19.48
CA CYS A 263 -33.69 18.96 -19.67
C CYS A 263 -32.50 19.88 -19.32
N ILE A 264 -31.63 19.39 -18.44
CA ILE A 264 -30.45 20.09 -17.95
C ILE A 264 -29.21 19.36 -18.48
N ASP A 265 -28.38 20.05 -19.26
CA ASP A 265 -27.14 19.49 -19.81
C ASP A 265 -26.14 19.13 -18.70
N ASP A 266 -25.30 18.12 -18.94
CA ASP A 266 -24.24 17.70 -18.02
C ASP A 266 -23.36 18.89 -17.61
N ILE A 267 -23.13 19.07 -16.29
CA ILE A 267 -22.14 20.05 -15.85
C ILE A 267 -20.77 19.43 -16.15
N PRO A 268 -19.84 20.11 -16.82
CA PRO A 268 -18.55 19.50 -17.15
C PRO A 268 -17.79 19.07 -15.89
N ALA A 269 -17.43 17.78 -15.80
CA ALA A 269 -16.56 17.26 -14.76
C ALA A 269 -15.08 17.62 -15.04
N PRO A 270 -14.24 17.83 -14.01
CA PRO A 270 -12.81 18.03 -14.22
C PRO A 270 -12.14 16.78 -14.83
N PRO A 271 -11.15 16.94 -15.72
CA PRO A 271 -10.52 15.81 -16.42
C PRO A 271 -9.75 14.91 -15.45
N ARG A 272 -10.12 13.61 -15.38
CA ARG A 272 -9.36 12.58 -14.66
C ARG A 272 -8.10 12.21 -15.44
N SER A 273 -6.92 12.46 -14.87
CA SER A 273 -5.63 12.12 -15.51
C SER A 273 -5.33 10.62 -15.38
N LEU A 274 -5.29 9.90 -16.50
CA LEU A 274 -4.70 8.56 -16.57
C LEU A 274 -3.18 8.71 -16.75
N ARG A 275 -2.38 8.25 -15.76
CA ARG A 275 -0.91 8.23 -15.86
C ARG A 275 -0.46 6.94 -16.55
N VAL A 276 0.28 7.09 -17.66
CA VAL A 276 1.02 6.01 -18.35
C VAL A 276 2.50 6.18 -18.01
N GLY A 277 3.12 5.15 -17.42
CA GLY A 277 4.54 5.16 -17.07
C GLY A 277 5.44 4.83 -18.26
N SER A 278 6.49 5.62 -18.48
CA SER A 278 7.56 5.37 -19.45
C SER A 278 8.83 4.92 -18.73
N ASN A 279 9.34 3.74 -19.09
CA ASN A 279 10.65 3.25 -18.66
C ASN A 279 11.74 3.79 -19.60
N GLU A 280 12.76 4.46 -19.05
CA GLU A 280 14.02 4.70 -19.74
C GLU A 280 15.15 3.88 -19.09
N GLY A 281 15.79 3.06 -19.91
CA GLY A 281 16.85 2.14 -19.51
C GLY A 281 18.22 2.82 -19.44
N ASN A 282 18.98 2.45 -18.42
CA ASN A 282 20.36 2.87 -18.23
C ASN A 282 21.33 2.03 -19.06
N ASN A 283 22.34 2.69 -19.61
CA ASN A 283 23.51 2.07 -20.19
C ASN A 283 24.74 2.90 -19.77
N HIS A 284 25.78 2.26 -19.25
CA HIS A 284 27.16 2.37 -19.75
C HIS A 284 28.18 1.64 -18.87
N ASN A 285 29.01 0.83 -19.53
CA ASN A 285 30.23 0.21 -19.02
C ASN A 285 31.44 1.12 -19.24
N ASN A 286 32.36 1.23 -18.26
CA ASN A 286 33.78 0.82 -18.34
C ASN A 286 34.72 1.48 -17.30
N ILE A 287 35.71 0.70 -16.87
CA ILE A 287 36.65 0.81 -15.73
C ILE A 287 37.83 1.78 -15.99
N PRO A 288 38.28 2.56 -14.98
CA PRO A 288 39.60 2.31 -14.32
C PRO A 288 39.52 2.19 -12.78
N PHE A 289 40.38 1.29 -12.28
CA PHE A 289 40.51 0.70 -10.95
C PHE A 289 40.97 1.66 -9.83
N ILE A 290 40.06 2.04 -8.93
CA ILE A 290 40.33 2.43 -7.51
C ILE A 290 39.07 2.05 -6.72
N ALA A 291 39.19 1.17 -5.72
CA ALA A 291 38.13 0.95 -4.73
C ALA A 291 38.23 2.01 -3.63
N SER A 292 37.16 2.74 -3.35
CA SER A 292 37.09 3.59 -2.16
C SER A 292 36.48 2.77 -1.04
N VAL A 293 37.19 2.63 0.08
CA VAL A 293 36.72 1.90 1.25
C VAL A 293 36.77 2.83 2.45
N LYS A 294 35.63 2.99 3.13
CA LYS A 294 35.50 3.77 4.36
C LYS A 294 35.04 2.83 5.48
N VAL A 295 35.52 3.09 6.69
CA VAL A 295 35.06 2.36 7.88
C VAL A 295 34.64 3.36 8.94
N MET A 296 33.41 3.24 9.43
CA MET A 296 32.85 4.15 10.43
C MET A 296 31.90 3.44 11.40
N PRO A 297 31.84 3.87 12.68
CA PRO A 297 32.79 4.78 13.32
C PRO A 297 34.19 4.14 13.46
N ASN A 298 35.22 4.98 13.50
CA ASN A 298 36.60 4.55 13.78
C ASN A 298 37.26 5.62 14.66
N PRO A 299 37.43 5.40 15.98
CA PRO A 299 37.26 4.12 16.68
C PRO A 299 35.81 3.63 16.76
N ALA A 300 35.61 2.31 16.68
CA ALA A 300 34.32 1.63 16.83
C ALA A 300 34.11 1.09 18.26
N SER A 301 32.91 1.26 18.82
CA SER A 301 32.56 0.75 20.15
C SER A 301 31.55 -0.40 20.09
N GLU A 302 30.51 -0.29 19.25
CA GLU A 302 29.43 -1.29 19.15
C GLU A 302 29.36 -1.96 17.77
N TYR A 303 29.55 -1.18 16.71
CA TYR A 303 29.59 -1.66 15.34
C TYR A 303 30.67 -0.93 14.52
N ALA A 304 31.08 -1.56 13.41
CA ALA A 304 31.90 -0.94 12.38
C ALA A 304 31.28 -1.20 11.00
N ALA A 305 30.83 -0.14 10.33
CA ALA A 305 30.31 -0.19 8.97
C ALA A 305 31.45 -0.07 7.95
N PHE A 306 31.65 -1.11 7.15
CA PHE A 306 32.57 -1.14 6.01
C PHE A 306 31.80 -0.75 4.76
N ILE A 307 32.06 0.44 4.24
CA ILE A 307 31.41 0.97 3.03
C ILE A 307 32.41 0.89 1.89
N TRP A 308 32.05 0.24 0.80
CA TRP A 308 32.89 0.13 -0.39
C TRP A 308 32.18 0.66 -1.64
N ASP A 309 32.98 1.27 -2.50
CA ASP A 309 32.64 1.55 -3.88
C ASP A 309 33.79 1.04 -4.74
N MET A 310 33.58 -0.12 -5.36
CA MET A 310 34.55 -0.74 -6.25
C MET A 310 34.29 -0.28 -7.68
N LYS A 311 35.25 0.36 -8.33
CA LYS A 311 35.11 0.71 -9.75
C LYS A 311 35.16 -0.48 -10.70
N SER A 312 35.61 -1.65 -10.22
CA SER A 312 35.60 -2.95 -10.91
C SER A 312 35.33 -4.03 -9.88
N PHE A 313 34.29 -4.83 -10.09
CA PHE A 313 33.83 -5.83 -9.14
C PHE A 313 33.99 -7.25 -9.71
N ASP A 314 34.67 -8.10 -8.96
CA ASP A 314 34.70 -9.54 -9.21
C ASP A 314 33.86 -10.24 -8.13
N LYS A 315 33.04 -11.22 -8.53
CA LYS A 315 32.27 -12.06 -7.61
C LYS A 315 33.17 -12.90 -6.69
N SER A 316 34.47 -13.00 -6.97
CA SER A 316 35.48 -13.60 -6.08
C SER A 316 36.00 -12.67 -4.98
N SER A 317 35.47 -11.44 -4.88
CA SER A 317 35.97 -10.45 -3.92
C SER A 317 35.59 -10.79 -2.48
N VAL A 318 36.54 -10.65 -1.55
CA VAL A 318 36.37 -11.00 -0.13
C VAL A 318 37.03 -9.95 0.76
N LEU A 319 36.31 -9.54 1.81
CA LEU A 319 36.83 -8.77 2.93
C LEU A 319 37.38 -9.71 4.01
N TYR A 320 38.65 -9.49 4.39
CA TYR A 320 39.30 -10.16 5.51
C TYR A 320 39.58 -9.16 6.61
N ILE A 321 39.35 -9.55 7.87
CA ILE A 321 39.76 -8.78 9.05
C ILE A 321 40.75 -9.61 9.85
N TYR A 322 41.85 -8.97 10.24
CA TYR A 322 42.97 -9.55 10.97
C TYR A 322 43.09 -8.89 12.34
N ASP A 323 43.40 -9.69 13.36
CA ASP A 323 43.82 -9.18 14.66
C ASP A 323 45.25 -8.59 14.62
N GLN A 324 45.70 -8.02 15.73
CA GLN A 324 47.05 -7.45 15.88
C GLN A 324 48.20 -8.45 15.67
N ASN A 325 47.93 -9.75 15.72
CA ASN A 325 48.90 -10.82 15.48
C ASN A 325 48.85 -11.34 14.02
N GLY A 326 48.00 -10.75 13.17
CA GLY A 326 47.82 -11.15 11.78
C GLY A 326 46.93 -12.39 11.59
N LYS A 327 46.18 -12.82 12.61
CA LYS A 327 45.22 -13.92 12.49
C LYS A 327 43.91 -13.40 11.90
N ILE A 328 43.38 -14.10 10.89
CA ILE A 328 42.06 -13.81 10.32
C ILE A 328 40.98 -14.12 11.36
N ILE A 329 40.14 -13.14 11.64
CA ILE A 329 38.99 -13.25 12.56
C ILE A 329 37.65 -13.15 11.84
N VAL A 330 37.61 -12.52 10.66
CA VAL A 330 36.40 -12.41 9.83
C VAL A 330 36.77 -12.63 8.36
N THR A 331 35.90 -13.34 7.66
CA THR A 331 35.89 -13.47 6.20
C THR A 331 34.47 -13.16 5.72
N HIS A 332 34.31 -12.12 4.92
CA HIS A 332 33.01 -11.69 4.40
C HIS A 332 33.04 -11.60 2.87
N PRO A 333 32.23 -12.38 2.15
CA PRO A 333 32.17 -12.31 0.69
C PRO A 333 31.55 -10.99 0.24
N ILE A 334 32.14 -10.34 -0.75
CA ILE A 334 31.61 -9.14 -1.38
C ILE A 334 30.83 -9.57 -2.61
N LEU A 335 29.52 -9.34 -2.60
CA LEU A 335 28.62 -9.78 -3.67
C LEU A 335 28.17 -8.63 -4.59
N THR A 336 28.50 -7.38 -4.22
CA THR A 336 28.08 -6.18 -4.93
C THR A 336 29.25 -5.24 -5.20
N GLN A 337 29.15 -4.50 -6.31
CA GLN A 337 30.14 -3.51 -6.72
C GLN A 337 30.23 -2.31 -5.75
N GLN A 338 29.08 -1.85 -5.28
CA GLN A 338 28.94 -0.87 -4.21
C GLN A 338 28.15 -1.52 -3.08
N GLY A 339 28.51 -1.23 -1.85
CA GLY A 339 27.82 -1.82 -0.72
C GLY A 339 28.35 -1.36 0.62
N GLU A 340 27.63 -1.79 1.64
CA GLU A 340 27.97 -1.58 3.03
C GLU A 340 27.76 -2.89 3.77
N TRP A 341 28.66 -3.19 4.70
CA TRP A 341 28.51 -4.29 5.64
C TRP A 341 28.78 -3.81 7.06
N VAL A 342 27.82 -4.04 7.95
CA VAL A 342 27.92 -3.64 9.35
C VAL A 342 28.40 -4.83 10.20
N TRP A 343 29.59 -4.69 10.77
CA TRP A 343 30.15 -5.68 11.69
C TRP A 343 29.79 -5.34 13.14
N ASN A 344 29.11 -6.24 13.85
CA ASN A 344 28.91 -6.12 15.30
C ASN A 344 30.22 -6.39 16.04
N VAL A 345 30.75 -5.36 16.71
CA VAL A 345 32.03 -5.41 17.45
C VAL A 345 31.87 -5.40 18.98
N LYS A 346 30.62 -5.45 19.48
CA LYS A 346 30.30 -5.39 20.92
C LYS A 346 31.04 -6.44 21.75
N ASN A 347 31.28 -7.62 21.18
CA ASN A 347 32.00 -8.73 21.83
C ASN A 347 33.45 -8.89 21.35
N ILE A 348 33.97 -7.95 20.55
CA ILE A 348 35.34 -7.98 20.03
C ILE A 348 36.24 -7.19 20.99
N PRO A 349 37.43 -7.70 21.38
CA PRO A 349 38.34 -6.99 22.30
C PRO A 349 38.84 -5.65 21.74
N ASP A 350 39.10 -4.69 22.62
CA ASP A 350 39.70 -3.41 22.25
C ASP A 350 41.09 -3.62 21.65
N GLY A 351 41.40 -2.85 20.60
CA GLY A 351 42.67 -2.98 19.89
C GLY A 351 42.61 -2.49 18.45
N VAL A 352 43.74 -2.65 17.76
CA VAL A 352 43.87 -2.30 16.34
C VAL A 352 43.70 -3.55 15.49
N TYR A 353 42.78 -3.48 14.55
CA TYR A 353 42.49 -4.51 13.56
C TYR A 353 42.87 -4.00 12.18
N VAL A 354 43.35 -4.90 11.34
CA VAL A 354 43.65 -4.61 9.93
C VAL A 354 42.56 -5.24 9.09
N TYR A 355 42.00 -4.50 8.15
CA TYR A 355 41.07 -5.07 7.18
C TYR A 355 41.65 -4.98 5.78
N THR A 356 41.37 -5.97 4.96
CA THR A 356 41.87 -6.08 3.59
C THR A 356 40.78 -6.61 2.67
N PHE A 357 40.48 -5.85 1.62
CA PHE A 357 39.67 -6.30 0.50
C PHE A 357 40.58 -6.97 -0.54
N LYS A 358 40.24 -8.19 -0.93
CA LYS A 358 40.96 -8.96 -1.95
C LYS A 358 40.00 -9.40 -3.05
N SER A 359 40.50 -9.50 -4.27
CA SER A 359 39.88 -10.25 -5.37
C SER A 359 40.91 -11.25 -5.86
N ASP A 360 40.55 -12.54 -5.85
CA ASP A 360 41.47 -13.66 -6.00
C ASP A 360 42.70 -13.56 -5.06
N GLN A 361 43.90 -13.32 -5.61
CA GLN A 361 45.16 -13.17 -4.87
C GLN A 361 45.60 -11.70 -4.74
N LEU A 362 44.87 -10.76 -5.36
CA LEU A 362 45.24 -9.34 -5.41
C LEU A 362 44.60 -8.59 -4.23
N VAL A 363 45.42 -7.86 -3.47
CA VAL A 363 44.94 -6.91 -2.46
C VAL A 363 44.46 -5.64 -3.16
N LEU A 364 43.15 -5.37 -3.06
CA LEU A 364 42.50 -4.19 -3.64
C LEU A 364 42.61 -2.97 -2.73
N PHE A 365 42.46 -3.17 -1.43
CA PHE A 365 42.50 -2.12 -0.42
C PHE A 365 42.88 -2.70 0.94
N SER A 366 43.61 -1.95 1.75
CA SER A 366 43.87 -2.27 3.15
C SER A 366 43.73 -1.02 4.02
N GLY A 367 43.17 -1.20 5.21
CA GLY A 367 43.06 -0.13 6.20
C GLY A 367 43.10 -0.64 7.62
N LYS A 368 43.02 0.29 8.57
CA LYS A 368 43.03 0.01 10.01
C LYS A 368 41.71 0.41 10.64
N LEU A 369 41.21 -0.43 11.52
CA LEU A 369 40.06 -0.18 12.38
C LEU A 369 40.55 -0.21 13.83
N MET A 370 40.27 0.82 14.61
CA MET A 370 40.43 0.79 16.06
C MET A 370 39.10 0.42 16.70
N ILE A 371 39.12 -0.55 17.60
CA ILE A 371 37.98 -0.88 18.46
C ILE A 371 38.33 -0.38 19.86
N ASN A 372 37.45 0.45 20.43
CA ASN A 372 37.60 1.06 21.74
C ASN A 372 36.22 1.25 22.39
N LYS A 373 36.01 0.69 23.58
CA LYS A 373 34.73 0.70 24.29
C LYS A 373 34.68 1.70 25.42
#